data_AF-A0A7S9VWF3-F1
#
_entry.id   AF-A0A7S9VWF3-F1
#
_cell.length_a   1.000
_cell.length_b   1.000
_cell.length_c   1.000
_cell.angle_alpha   90.00
_cell.angle_beta   90.00
_cell.angle_gamma   90.00
#
_symmetry.space_group_name_H-M   'P 1'
#
loop_
_entity.id
_entity.type
_entity.pdbx_description
1 polymer ?
#
loop_
_entity_poly.entity_id
_entity_poly.type
_entity_poly.pdbx_seq_one_letter_code
_entity_poly.pdbx_strand_id
1 'polypeptide(L)'
;MSHAQSLFLAQFDLDITLRDAALDEQNTPSRRMIANAAIGIHVEDAYYSVRELREAVSWIHEGEHGGKRKLVGILSNSTGDDFQRCIYFCLAGRGVAEMLDDLMWLEDVLEGRGRVAGQMRQRRVRIRPLRSPYVGDEPDGPMVSMDEDFPLGRSWWIDPALED
;
A
#
# COMPACT_ATOMS: atom_id res chain seq x y z
N MET A 1 6.11 -22.66 -44.57
CA MET A 1 5.68 -21.72 -43.50
C MET A 1 5.67 -22.50 -42.19
N SER A 2 6.65 -22.28 -41.33
CA SER A 2 6.80 -22.99 -40.05
C SER A 2 5.99 -22.25 -38.99
N HIS A 3 4.91 -22.86 -38.50
CA HIS A 3 4.21 -22.38 -37.32
C HIS A 3 5.05 -22.68 -36.07
N ALA A 4 5.98 -21.79 -35.77
CA ALA A 4 6.49 -21.66 -34.41
C ALA A 4 5.39 -21.03 -33.55
N GLN A 5 4.38 -21.82 -33.18
CA GLN A 5 3.55 -21.51 -32.03
C GLN A 5 4.47 -21.62 -30.81
N SER A 6 5.14 -20.52 -30.44
CA SER A 6 5.68 -20.43 -29.10
C SER A 6 4.46 -20.56 -28.18
N LEU A 7 4.37 -21.67 -27.44
CA LEU A 7 3.50 -21.74 -26.27
C LEU A 7 3.98 -20.63 -25.33
N PHE A 8 3.37 -19.45 -25.45
CA PHE A 8 3.42 -18.44 -24.42
C PHE A 8 2.62 -19.06 -23.27
N LEU A 9 3.27 -19.86 -22.42
CA LEU A 9 2.69 -20.27 -21.15
C LEU A 9 2.43 -18.95 -20.40
N ALA A 10 1.15 -18.56 -20.35
CA ALA A 10 0.73 -17.34 -19.68
C ALA A 10 1.27 -17.38 -18.25
N GLN A 11 2.10 -16.39 -17.91
CA GLN A 11 2.66 -16.27 -16.57
C GLN A 11 1.55 -15.79 -15.64
N PHE A 12 1.51 -16.33 -14.42
CA PHE A 12 0.52 -15.90 -13.44
C PHE A 12 0.82 -14.47 -12.99
N ASP A 13 -0.15 -13.57 -13.14
CA ASP A 13 -0.02 -12.18 -12.70
C ASP A 13 -0.47 -12.05 -11.24
N LEU A 14 0.49 -11.87 -10.32
CA LEU A 14 0.19 -11.68 -8.91
C LEU A 14 -0.50 -10.33 -8.63
N ASP A 15 -0.45 -9.38 -9.55
CA ASP A 15 -1.07 -8.06 -9.39
C ASP A 15 -2.47 -8.01 -9.97
N ILE A 16 -3.02 -9.10 -10.51
CA ILE A 16 -4.32 -9.07 -11.20
C ILE A 16 -5.42 -8.50 -10.29
N THR A 17 -5.48 -8.91 -9.02
CA THR A 17 -6.47 -8.38 -8.07
C THR A 17 -6.26 -6.90 -7.79
N LEU A 18 -5.02 -6.41 -7.73
CA LEU A 18 -4.72 -4.99 -7.56
C LEU A 18 -5.12 -4.19 -8.81
N ARG A 19 -4.86 -4.73 -10.01
CA ARG A 19 -5.25 -4.11 -11.30
C ARG A 19 -6.76 -4.03 -11.45
N ASP A 20 -7.48 -5.08 -11.08
CA ASP A 20 -8.93 -5.10 -11.08
C ASP A 20 -9.47 -4.07 -10.08
N ALA A 21 -8.96 -4.09 -8.83
CA ALA A 21 -9.36 -3.13 -7.80
C ALA A 21 -9.08 -1.67 -8.18
N ALA A 22 -7.97 -1.42 -8.88
CA ALA A 22 -7.57 -0.12 -9.40
C ALA A 22 -8.52 0.45 -10.47
N LEU A 23 -9.27 -0.41 -11.17
CA LEU A 23 -10.20 -0.04 -12.24
C LEU A 23 -11.67 -0.17 -11.83
N ASP A 24 -11.97 -0.78 -10.69
CA ASP A 24 -13.33 -0.98 -10.21
C ASP A 24 -13.99 0.34 -9.79
N GLU A 25 -15.07 0.71 -10.50
CA GLU A 25 -15.87 1.90 -10.23
C GLU A 25 -16.60 1.83 -8.88
N GLN A 26 -16.81 0.63 -8.33
CA GLN A 26 -17.43 0.42 -7.02
C GLN A 26 -16.48 0.76 -5.86
N ASN A 27 -15.17 0.75 -6.10
CA ASN A 27 -14.20 1.20 -5.10
C ASN A 27 -14.22 2.73 -4.94
N THR A 28 -13.86 3.21 -3.76
CA THR A 28 -13.64 4.65 -3.56
C THR A 28 -12.46 5.11 -4.43
N PRO A 29 -12.39 6.41 -4.81
CA PRO A 29 -11.22 6.94 -5.51
C PRO A 29 -9.91 6.65 -4.77
N SER A 30 -9.92 6.75 -3.44
CA SER A 30 -8.77 6.47 -2.56
C SER A 30 -8.32 5.01 -2.63
N ARG A 31 -9.25 4.05 -2.57
CA ARG A 31 -8.94 2.62 -2.75
C ARG A 31 -8.34 2.33 -4.12
N ARG A 32 -8.87 2.94 -5.18
CA ARG A 32 -8.27 2.84 -6.52
C ARG A 32 -6.86 3.42 -6.57
N MET A 33 -6.60 4.55 -5.89
CA MET A 33 -5.26 5.16 -5.83
C MET A 33 -4.25 4.23 -5.14
N ILE A 34 -4.57 3.73 -3.94
CA ILE A 34 -3.64 2.89 -3.17
C ILE A 34 -3.47 1.50 -3.79
N ALA A 35 -4.49 0.95 -4.47
CA ALA A 35 -4.34 -0.26 -5.27
C ALA A 35 -3.35 -0.07 -6.41
N ASN A 36 -3.44 1.06 -7.14
CA ASN A 36 -2.46 1.40 -8.19
C ASN A 36 -1.05 1.54 -7.61
N ALA A 37 -0.89 2.21 -6.47
CA ALA A 37 0.41 2.41 -5.83
C ALA A 37 1.09 1.10 -5.38
N ALA A 38 0.31 0.04 -5.11
CA ALA A 38 0.82 -1.26 -4.67
C ALA A 38 1.19 -2.22 -5.81
N ILE A 39 0.83 -1.91 -7.07
CA ILE A 39 1.18 -2.74 -8.23
C ILE A 39 2.70 -2.77 -8.40
N GLY A 40 3.26 -3.97 -8.61
CA GLY A 40 4.69 -4.13 -8.86
C GLY A 40 5.58 -4.14 -7.61
N ILE A 41 5.04 -3.81 -6.43
CA ILE A 41 5.76 -3.92 -5.14
C ILE A 41 5.89 -5.38 -4.75
N HIS A 42 7.04 -5.75 -4.19
CA HIS A 42 7.30 -7.11 -3.71
C HIS A 42 6.21 -7.56 -2.72
N VAL A 43 5.86 -8.85 -2.75
CA VAL A 43 4.64 -9.38 -2.12
C VAL A 43 4.64 -9.19 -0.60
N GLU A 44 5.74 -9.57 0.05
CA GLU A 44 5.90 -9.47 1.51
C GLU A 44 6.07 -8.01 1.92
N ASP A 45 6.91 -7.28 1.20
CA ASP A 45 7.22 -5.87 1.45
C ASP A 45 5.93 -5.04 1.39
N ALA A 46 5.08 -5.27 0.39
CA ALA A 46 3.81 -4.57 0.27
C ALA A 46 2.91 -4.80 1.49
N TYR A 47 2.72 -6.07 1.87
CA TYR A 47 1.85 -6.45 2.99
C TYR A 47 2.34 -5.87 4.31
N TYR A 48 3.61 -6.10 4.66
CA TYR A 48 4.16 -5.65 5.94
C TYR A 48 4.27 -4.12 6.01
N SER A 49 4.58 -3.45 4.90
CA SER A 49 4.63 -1.98 4.82
C SER A 49 3.26 -1.34 5.10
N VAL A 50 2.19 -1.86 4.47
CA VAL A 50 0.83 -1.35 4.67
C VAL A 50 0.34 -1.64 6.08
N ARG A 51 0.60 -2.85 6.59
CA ARG A 51 0.26 -3.23 7.97
C ARG A 51 0.95 -2.32 8.99
N GLU A 52 2.24 -2.07 8.83
CA GLU A 52 3.00 -1.20 9.74
C GLU A 52 2.46 0.23 9.73
N LEU A 53 2.14 0.77 8.55
CA LEU A 53 1.51 2.08 8.41
C LEU A 53 0.13 2.12 9.08
N ARG A 54 -0.70 1.10 8.86
CA ARG A 54 -2.02 0.98 9.51
C ARG A 54 -1.89 0.97 11.03
N GLU A 55 -0.96 0.19 11.58
CA GLU A 55 -0.71 0.15 13.03
C GLU A 55 -0.30 1.53 13.57
N ALA A 56 0.58 2.25 12.86
CA ALA A 56 1.00 3.59 13.26
C ALA A 56 -0.18 4.57 13.31
N VAL A 57 -1.04 4.55 12.29
CA VAL A 57 -2.22 5.42 12.21
C VAL A 57 -3.26 5.03 13.28
N SER A 58 -3.50 3.74 13.51
CA SER A 58 -4.45 3.25 14.52
C SER A 58 -4.00 3.65 15.92
N TRP A 59 -2.71 3.54 16.24
CA TRP A 59 -2.19 3.99 17.53
C TRP A 59 -2.40 5.49 17.74
N ILE A 60 -2.20 6.32 16.72
CA ILE A 60 -2.49 7.76 16.84
C ILE A 60 -3.99 7.99 17.06
N HIS A 61 -4.84 7.30 16.32
CA HIS A 61 -6.30 7.44 16.44
C HIS A 61 -6.82 7.01 17.81
N GLU A 62 -6.28 5.93 18.36
CA GLU A 62 -6.64 5.36 19.67
C GLU A 62 -5.99 6.11 20.85
N GLY A 63 -5.09 7.06 20.59
CA GLY A 63 -4.37 7.81 21.61
C GLY A 63 -3.25 7.00 22.29
N GLU A 64 -2.81 5.91 21.66
CA GLU A 64 -1.75 5.04 22.16
C GLU A 64 -0.38 5.71 22.12
N HIS A 65 0.42 5.44 23.15
CA HIS A 65 1.75 6.01 23.26
C HIS A 65 2.67 5.50 22.14
N GLY A 66 3.36 6.42 21.47
CA GLY A 66 4.33 6.09 20.42
C GLY A 66 3.77 5.97 19.01
N GLY A 67 2.46 6.14 18.79
CA GLY A 67 1.88 6.19 17.43
C GLY A 67 2.54 7.27 16.55
N LYS A 68 2.69 8.49 17.09
CA LYS A 68 3.40 9.59 16.39
C LYS A 68 4.84 9.25 16.04
N ARG A 69 5.58 8.67 17.00
CA ARG A 69 6.95 8.17 16.76
C ARG A 69 7.00 7.14 15.64
N LYS A 70 6.09 6.18 15.66
CA LYS A 70 6.03 5.12 14.63
C LYS A 70 5.74 5.73 13.26
N LEU A 71 4.74 6.61 13.16
CA LEU A 71 4.40 7.25 11.90
C LEU A 71 5.55 8.12 11.37
N VAL A 72 6.18 8.92 12.23
CA VAL A 72 7.34 9.73 11.84
C VAL A 72 8.49 8.84 11.39
N GLY A 73 8.79 7.77 12.12
CA GLY A 73 9.81 6.79 11.73
C GLY A 73 9.59 6.20 10.33
N ILE A 74 8.35 5.92 9.95
CA ILE A 74 7.98 5.48 8.59
C ILE A 74 8.20 6.62 7.57
N LEU A 75 7.66 7.81 7.85
CA LEU A 75 7.65 8.93 6.90
C LEU A 75 9.01 9.62 6.73
N SER A 76 9.92 9.47 7.70
CA SER A 76 11.28 9.97 7.66
C SER A 76 12.31 8.88 7.33
N ASN A 77 11.88 7.65 7.05
CA ASN A 77 12.78 6.54 6.82
C ASN A 77 13.63 6.80 5.56
N SER A 78 14.95 6.94 5.76
CA SER A 78 15.92 7.09 4.68
C SER A 78 16.39 5.77 4.08
N THR A 79 15.94 4.65 4.63
CA THR A 79 16.28 3.29 4.20
C THR A 79 15.05 2.60 3.62
N GLY A 80 15.01 2.43 2.30
CA GLY A 80 13.85 1.91 1.58
C GLY A 80 13.27 2.93 0.60
N ASP A 81 12.45 2.43 -0.32
CA ASP A 81 11.80 3.23 -1.36
C ASP A 81 10.68 4.15 -0.80
N ASP A 82 9.92 4.78 -1.69
CA ASP A 82 8.82 5.69 -1.36
C ASP A 82 7.47 5.00 -1.09
N PHE A 83 7.39 3.66 -1.02
CA PHE A 83 6.12 2.95 -1.00
C PHE A 83 5.20 3.35 0.16
N GLN A 84 5.67 3.28 1.41
CA GLN A 84 4.84 3.63 2.58
C GLN A 84 4.44 5.13 2.56
N ARG A 85 5.36 6.02 2.14
CA ARG A 85 5.07 7.45 1.99
C ARG A 85 4.01 7.69 0.92
N CYS A 86 4.12 7.03 -0.23
CA CYS A 86 3.17 7.13 -1.32
C CYS A 86 1.76 6.73 -0.86
N ILE A 87 1.63 5.60 -0.16
CA ILE A 87 0.34 5.15 0.39
C ILE A 87 -0.20 6.16 1.40
N TYR A 88 0.62 6.64 2.34
CA TYR A 88 0.17 7.63 3.33
C TYR A 88 -0.34 8.91 2.66
N PHE A 89 0.41 9.49 1.71
CA PHE A 89 0.02 10.73 1.04
C PHE A 89 -1.14 10.55 0.07
N CYS A 90 -1.36 9.34 -0.45
CA CYS A 90 -2.56 8.99 -1.17
C CYS A 90 -3.82 9.05 -0.30
N LEU A 91 -3.71 8.96 1.02
CA LEU A 91 -4.85 8.95 1.97
C LEU A 91 -4.93 10.20 2.85
N ALA A 92 -3.82 10.88 3.07
CA ALA A 92 -3.73 12.06 3.94
C ALA A 92 -4.83 13.10 3.64
N GLY A 93 -5.44 13.63 4.70
CA GLY A 93 -6.47 14.68 4.63
C GLY A 93 -7.91 14.20 4.44
N ARG A 94 -8.16 12.89 4.25
CA ARG A 94 -9.51 12.34 4.01
C ARG A 94 -10.30 11.95 5.26
N GLY A 95 -9.74 12.16 6.44
CA GLY A 95 -10.31 11.62 7.67
C GLY A 95 -9.55 10.39 8.14
N VAL A 96 -9.21 10.32 9.43
CA VAL A 96 -8.44 9.19 9.98
C VAL A 96 -9.24 7.88 9.94
N ALA A 97 -10.56 7.93 10.13
CA ALA A 97 -11.43 6.77 10.05
C ALA A 97 -11.46 6.19 8.62
N GLU A 98 -11.65 7.04 7.60
CA GLU A 98 -11.59 6.63 6.19
C GLU A 98 -10.21 6.10 5.81
N MET A 99 -9.14 6.76 6.26
CA MET A 99 -7.77 6.28 6.04
C MET A 99 -7.55 4.88 6.64
N LEU A 100 -8.03 4.63 7.86
CA LEU A 100 -7.91 3.33 8.50
C LEU A 100 -8.71 2.25 7.76
N ASP A 101 -9.93 2.55 7.34
CA ASP A 101 -10.77 1.63 6.58
C ASP A 101 -10.11 1.26 5.23
N ASP A 102 -9.55 2.24 4.52
CA ASP A 102 -8.83 2.01 3.26
C ASP A 102 -7.52 1.22 3.47
N LEU A 103 -6.79 1.47 4.56
CA LEU A 103 -5.58 0.71 4.91
C LEU A 103 -5.90 -0.73 5.29
N MET A 104 -6.98 -0.97 6.05
CA MET A 104 -7.47 -2.31 6.37
C MET A 104 -7.87 -3.06 5.11
N TRP A 105 -8.64 -2.43 4.23
CA TRP A 105 -9.02 -2.99 2.95
C TRP A 105 -7.80 -3.37 2.10
N LEU A 106 -6.79 -2.50 2.01
CA LEU A 106 -5.58 -2.80 1.24
C LEU A 106 -4.75 -3.92 1.88
N GLU A 107 -4.63 -3.95 3.21
CA GLU A 107 -3.96 -5.04 3.93
C GLU A 107 -4.59 -6.40 3.57
N ASP A 108 -5.93 -6.51 3.57
CA ASP A 108 -6.66 -7.73 3.22
C ASP A 108 -6.40 -8.18 1.77
N VAL A 109 -6.40 -7.22 0.82
CA VAL A 109 -6.09 -7.50 -0.59
C VAL A 109 -4.65 -8.03 -0.73
N LEU A 110 -3.69 -7.42 -0.03
CA LEU A 110 -2.28 -7.80 -0.09
C LEU A 110 -2.01 -9.14 0.61
N GLU A 111 -2.70 -9.43 1.71
CA GLU A 111 -2.65 -10.73 2.37
C GLU A 111 -3.17 -11.84 1.44
N GLY A 112 -4.29 -11.58 0.74
CA GLY A 112 -4.82 -12.46 -0.30
C GLY A 112 -3.80 -12.72 -1.42
N ARG A 113 -3.16 -11.66 -1.93
CA ARG A 113 -2.07 -11.74 -2.91
C ARG A 113 -0.90 -12.58 -2.39
N GLY A 114 -0.51 -12.42 -1.13
CA GLY A 114 0.53 -13.21 -0.45
C GLY A 114 0.21 -14.71 -0.41
N ARG A 115 -1.01 -15.06 -0.01
CA ARG A 115 -1.48 -16.47 -0.02
C ARG A 115 -1.41 -17.08 -1.42
N VAL A 116 -1.87 -16.35 -2.44
CA VAL A 116 -1.81 -16.80 -3.83
C VAL A 116 -0.37 -16.99 -4.30
N ALA A 117 0.53 -16.05 -3.98
CA ALA A 117 1.95 -16.18 -4.28
C ALA A 117 2.57 -17.44 -3.66
N GLY A 118 2.24 -17.74 -2.40
CA GLY A 118 2.64 -18.97 -1.73
C GLY A 118 2.15 -20.23 -2.46
N GLN A 119 0.89 -20.26 -2.88
CA GLN A 119 0.32 -21.38 -3.65
C GLN A 119 0.99 -21.54 -5.02
N MET A 120 1.23 -20.46 -5.74
CA MET A 120 1.91 -20.49 -7.05
C MET A 120 3.34 -21.03 -6.92
N ARG A 121 4.06 -20.59 -5.88
CA ARG A 121 5.40 -21.11 -5.56
C ARG A 121 5.38 -22.61 -5.28
N GLN A 122 4.45 -23.09 -4.45
CA GLN A 122 4.30 -24.52 -4.16
C GLN A 122 4.01 -25.35 -5.42
N ARG A 123 3.19 -24.82 -6.33
CA ARG A 123 2.83 -25.47 -7.60
C ARG A 123 3.86 -25.27 -8.71
N ARG A 124 4.96 -24.55 -8.44
CA ARG A 124 6.00 -24.19 -9.42
C ARG A 124 5.43 -23.50 -10.66
N VAL A 125 4.36 -22.73 -10.48
CA VAL A 125 3.76 -21.92 -11.55
C VAL A 125 4.68 -20.75 -11.82
N ARG A 126 4.94 -20.47 -13.11
CA ARG A 126 5.74 -19.32 -13.50
C ARG A 126 4.95 -18.03 -13.25
N ILE A 127 5.50 -17.17 -12.41
CA ILE A 127 4.92 -15.88 -12.07
C ILE A 127 5.45 -14.80 -13.03
N ARG A 128 4.60 -13.84 -13.35
CA ARG A 128 4.99 -12.64 -14.09
C ARG A 128 5.95 -11.81 -13.24
N PRO A 129 7.11 -11.38 -13.75
CA PRO A 129 8.02 -10.53 -12.98
C PRO A 129 7.30 -9.27 -12.50
N LEU A 130 7.41 -9.02 -11.19
CA LEU A 130 7.02 -7.74 -10.60
C LEU A 130 8.01 -6.68 -11.08
N ARG A 131 7.49 -5.54 -11.50
CA ARG A 131 8.30 -4.39 -11.93
C ARG A 131 8.05 -3.28 -10.92
N SER A 132 9.07 -2.95 -10.14
CA SER A 132 8.96 -1.85 -9.18
C SER A 132 8.55 -0.57 -9.91
N PRO A 133 7.59 0.19 -9.36
CA PRO A 133 7.26 1.53 -9.88
C PRO A 133 8.32 2.58 -9.47
N TYR A 134 9.23 2.26 -8.54
CA TYR A 134 10.28 3.15 -8.06
C TYR A 134 11.59 2.97 -8.81
N VAL A 135 12.36 4.07 -8.92
CA VAL A 135 13.63 4.11 -9.66
C VAL A 135 14.75 3.39 -8.91
N GLY A 136 14.71 3.36 -7.58
CA GLY A 136 15.67 2.69 -6.73
C GLY A 136 15.11 2.36 -5.35
N ASP A 137 15.95 1.77 -4.50
CA ASP A 137 15.60 1.29 -3.15
C ASP A 137 15.83 2.37 -2.07
N GLU A 138 16.10 3.61 -2.49
CA GLU A 138 16.23 4.79 -1.64
C GLU A 138 15.08 5.76 -1.91
N PRO A 139 14.74 6.65 -0.97
CA PRO A 139 13.75 7.69 -1.20
C PRO A 139 14.15 8.61 -2.36
N ASP A 140 13.26 8.81 -3.32
CA ASP A 140 13.40 9.83 -4.38
C ASP A 140 12.58 11.08 -4.01
N GLY A 141 11.47 10.89 -3.29
CA GLY A 141 10.60 11.95 -2.82
C GLY A 141 11.13 12.73 -1.60
N PRO A 142 10.54 13.91 -1.30
CA PRO A 142 10.87 14.67 -0.10
C PRO A 142 10.55 13.87 1.16
N MET A 143 11.49 13.85 2.11
CA MET A 143 11.29 13.21 3.41
C MET A 143 10.68 14.17 4.44
N VAL A 144 9.89 13.61 5.37
CA VAL A 144 9.31 14.35 6.49
C VAL A 144 10.35 14.48 7.62
N SER A 145 10.26 15.55 8.42
CA SER A 145 11.06 15.73 9.63
C SER A 145 10.86 14.59 10.64
N MET A 146 11.90 14.28 11.42
CA MET A 146 11.86 13.31 12.53
C MET A 146 11.18 13.83 13.81
N ASP A 147 10.48 14.96 13.74
CA ASP A 147 9.82 15.56 14.90
C ASP A 147 8.55 14.78 15.30
N GLU A 148 8.55 14.19 16.50
CA GLU A 148 7.42 13.43 17.05
C GLU A 148 6.27 14.33 17.55
N ASP A 149 6.51 15.61 17.80
CA ASP A 149 5.54 16.57 18.36
C ASP A 149 4.74 17.31 17.29
N PHE A 150 4.73 16.80 16.05
CA PHE A 150 4.02 17.41 14.94
C PHE A 150 2.51 17.60 15.23
N PRO A 151 1.92 18.72 14.80
CA PRO A 151 0.50 18.99 15.00
C PRO A 151 -0.34 18.09 14.09
N LEU A 152 -1.43 17.55 14.65
CA LEU A 152 -2.43 16.80 13.89
C LEU A 152 -3.50 17.76 13.39
N GLY A 153 -3.73 17.76 12.07
CA GLY A 153 -4.75 18.57 11.42
C GLY A 153 -6.17 18.09 11.71
N ARG A 154 -7.16 18.88 11.25
CA ARG A 154 -8.60 18.61 11.46
C ARG A 154 -9.06 17.21 11.03
N SER A 155 -8.49 16.68 9.95
CA SER A 155 -8.82 15.34 9.42
C SER A 155 -8.54 14.19 10.40
N TRP A 156 -7.81 14.43 11.49
CA TRP A 156 -7.57 13.42 12.52
C TRP A 156 -8.68 13.31 13.57
N TRP A 157 -9.59 14.28 13.61
CA TRP A 157 -10.57 14.43 14.68
C TRP A 157 -11.99 14.61 14.15
N ILE A 158 -12.12 15.08 12.92
CA ILE A 158 -13.39 15.32 12.25
C ILE A 158 -13.65 14.16 11.30
N ASP A 159 -14.83 13.58 11.42
CA ASP A 159 -15.38 12.68 10.41
C ASP A 159 -16.03 13.52 9.31
N PRO A 160 -15.51 13.52 8.07
CA PRO A 160 -16.09 14.27 6.97
C PRO A 160 -17.54 13.85 6.66
N ALA A 161 -17.93 12.61 6.99
CA ALA A 161 -19.29 12.14 6.79
C ALA A 161 -20.30 12.75 7.80
N LEU A 162 -19.79 13.44 8.83
CA LEU A 162 -20.58 14.13 9.86
C LEU A 162 -20.57 15.67 9.69
N GLU A 163 -19.89 16.20 8.67
CA GLU A 163 -19.97 17.62 8.29
C GLU A 163 -21.03 17.81 7.20
N ASP A 164 -22.11 18.52 7.55
CA ASP A 164 -23.24 18.90 6.67
C ASP A 164 -22.82 19.75 5.45
#